data_AF-A0A838HYP1-F1
#
_entry.id   AF-A0A838HYP1-F1
#
_cell.length_a   1.000
_cell.length_b   1.000
_cell.length_c   1.000
_cell.angle_alpha   90.00
_cell.angle_beta   90.00
_cell.angle_gamma   90.00
#
_symmetry.space_group_name_H-M   'P 1'
#
loop_
_entity.id
_entity.type
_entity.pdbx_description
1 polymer ?
#
loop_
_entity_poly.entity_id
_entity_poly.type
_entity_poly.pdbx_seq_one_letter_code
_entity_poly.pdbx_strand_id
1 'polypeptide(L)' 'IDFQEPLTVEDRHFVQCIREGRVPDTDGRSGLAVVSVLEAAQRSLRDGCAIQLELPPVESILSSVPA' A
#
# COMPACT_ATOMS: atom_id res chain seq x y z
N ILE A 1 2.14 -13.51 -25.91
CA ILE A 1 2.32 -13.28 -24.46
C ILE A 1 1.67 -14.47 -23.78
N ASP A 2 2.41 -15.22 -22.99
CA ASP A 2 1.83 -16.31 -22.20
C ASP A 2 1.00 -15.69 -21.08
N PHE A 3 -0.29 -16.04 -21.01
CA PHE A 3 -1.19 -15.44 -20.02
C PHE A 3 -1.11 -16.27 -18.75
N GLN A 4 -0.49 -15.70 -17.72
CA GLN A 4 -0.52 -16.25 -16.37
C GLN A 4 -1.59 -15.51 -15.58
N GLU A 5 -2.35 -16.26 -14.79
CA GLU A 5 -3.37 -15.70 -13.89
C GLU A 5 -2.68 -14.76 -12.87
N PRO A 6 -3.03 -13.46 -12.82
CA PRO A 6 -2.27 -12.47 -12.05
C PRO A 6 -2.16 -12.78 -10.56
N LEU A 7 -3.23 -13.27 -9.92
CA LEU A 7 -3.22 -13.56 -8.48
C LEU A 7 -2.28 -14.72 -8.17
N THR A 8 -2.23 -15.75 -9.02
CA THR A 8 -1.26 -16.85 -8.90
C THR A 8 0.18 -16.36 -8.96
N VAL A 9 0.48 -15.37 -9.82
CA VAL A 9 1.82 -14.78 -9.89
C VAL A 9 2.13 -14.00 -8.61
N GLU A 10 1.19 -13.21 -8.12
CA GLU A 10 1.29 -12.42 -6.89
C GLU A 10 1.47 -13.31 -5.64
N ASP A 11 0.61 -14.32 -5.47
CA ASP A 11 0.65 -15.26 -4.34
C ASP A 11 1.97 -16.04 -4.30
N ARG A 12 2.46 -16.47 -5.46
CA ARG A 12 3.76 -17.15 -5.57
C ARG A 12 4.89 -16.23 -5.12
N HIS A 13 4.88 -14.98 -5.59
CA HIS A 13 5.84 -13.97 -5.20
C HIS A 13 5.78 -13.70 -3.68
N PHE A 14 4.57 -13.56 -3.12
CA PHE A 14 4.35 -13.33 -1.69
C PHE A 14 4.89 -14.48 -0.82
N VAL A 15 4.56 -15.73 -1.16
CA VAL A 15 5.08 -16.91 -0.43
C VAL A 15 6.60 -17.01 -0.53
N GLN A 16 7.18 -16.69 -1.70
CA GLN A 16 8.63 -16.65 -1.86
C GLN A 16 9.26 -15.57 -0.95
N CYS A 17 8.64 -14.38 -0.85
CA CYS A 17 9.10 -13.34 0.08
C CYS A 17 9.22 -13.84 1.51
N ILE A 18 8.18 -14.52 1.98
CA ILE A 18 8.13 -15.05 3.34
C ILE A 18 9.22 -16.09 3.56
N ARG A 19 9.38 -17.03 2.62
CA ARG A 19 10.38 -18.11 2.72
C ARG A 19 11.82 -17.60 2.75
N GLU A 20 12.10 -16.55 1.98
CA GLU A 20 13.44 -15.98 1.82
C GLU A 20 13.72 -14.81 2.77
N GLY A 21 12.72 -14.32 3.51
CA GLY A 21 12.83 -13.14 4.36
C GLY A 21 13.09 -11.85 3.56
N ARG A 22 12.70 -11.81 2.28
CA ARG A 22 12.87 -10.62 1.43
C ARG A 22 11.66 -9.69 1.51
N VAL A 23 11.90 -8.41 1.34
CA VAL A 23 10.84 -7.41 1.20
C VAL A 23 10.17 -7.59 -0.17
N PRO A 24 8.83 -7.63 -0.27
CA PRO A 24 8.14 -7.67 -1.55
C PRO A 24 8.35 -6.38 -2.35
N ASP A 25 8.28 -6.47 -3.68
CA ASP A 25 8.38 -5.32 -4.59
C ASP A 25 7.31 -4.24 -4.29
N THR A 26 6.14 -4.67 -3.82
CA THR A 26 5.06 -3.81 -3.32
C THR A 26 4.81 -4.11 -1.85
N ASP A 27 5.34 -3.26 -0.97
CA ASP A 27 5.28 -3.41 0.48
C ASP A 27 4.17 -2.56 1.13
N GLY A 28 4.03 -2.69 2.45
CA GLY A 28 3.05 -1.91 3.21
C GLY A 28 3.26 -0.40 3.13
N ARG A 29 4.50 0.09 2.98
CA ARG A 29 4.80 1.52 2.84
C ARG A 29 4.30 2.06 1.50
N SER A 30 4.47 1.28 0.43
CA SER A 30 3.95 1.58 -0.89
C SER A 30 2.41 1.63 -0.87
N GLY A 31 1.77 0.65 -0.21
CA GLY A 31 0.32 0.64 -0.02
C GLY A 31 -0.18 1.86 0.76
N LEU A 32 0.49 2.23 1.84
CA LEU A 32 0.16 3.43 2.62
C LEU A 32 0.22 4.69 1.76
N ALA A 33 1.29 4.88 0.98
CA ALA A 33 1.44 6.05 0.12
C ALA A 33 0.30 6.16 -0.90
N VAL A 34 -0.11 5.04 -1.51
CA VAL A 34 -1.24 5.00 -2.45
C VAL A 34 -2.53 5.42 -1.76
N VAL A 35 -2.85 4.83 -0.61
CA VAL A 35 -4.10 5.14 0.12
C VAL A 35 -4.11 6.59 0.59
N SER A 36 -2.99 7.13 1.08
CA SER A 36 -2.91 8.53 1.48
C SER A 36 -3.17 9.49 0.32
N VAL A 37 -2.68 9.19 -0.88
CA VAL A 37 -2.98 9.99 -2.08
C VAL A 37 -4.46 9.93 -2.43
N LEU A 38 -5.06 8.74 -2.39
CA LEU A 38 -6.50 8.56 -2.66
C LEU A 38 -7.37 9.33 -1.66
N GLU A 39 -7.02 9.31 -0.38
CA GLU A 39 -7.72 10.10 0.66
C GLU A 39 -7.57 11.60 0.45
N ALA A 40 -6.35 12.07 0.15
CA ALA A 40 -6.10 13.49 -0.13
C ALA A 40 -6.87 13.96 -1.37
N ALA A 41 -6.92 13.15 -2.43
CA ALA A 41 -7.68 13.42 -3.63
C ALA A 41 -9.19 13.48 -3.34
N GLN A 42 -9.70 12.55 -2.53
CA GLN A 42 -11.11 12.54 -2.13
C GLN A 42 -11.49 13.79 -1.30
N ARG A 43 -10.59 14.26 -0.43
CA ARG A 43 -10.76 15.52 0.32
C ARG A 43 -10.72 16.72 -0.61
N SER A 44 -9.75 16.76 -1.52
CA SER A 44 -9.60 17.83 -2.52
C SER A 44 -10.86 17.96 -3.39
N LEU A 45 -11.42 16.84 -3.85
CA LEU A 45 -12.65 16.81 -4.64
C LEU A 45 -13.85 17.35 -3.87
N ARG A 46 -13.94 17.06 -2.56
CA ARG A 46 -15.03 17.51 -1.68
C ARG A 46 -14.95 19.00 -1.38
N ASP A 47 -13.74 19.48 -1.08
CA ASP A 47 -13.51 20.84 -0.58
C ASP A 47 -13.22 21.83 -1.72
N GLY A 48 -12.97 21.33 -2.93
CA GLY A 48 -12.69 22.13 -4.13
C GLY A 48 -11.35 22.85 -4.09
N CYS A 49 -10.40 22.37 -3.28
CA CYS A 49 -9.10 23.00 -3.09
C CYS A 49 -7.96 21.97 -3.10
N ALA A 50 -6.73 22.43 -3.28
CA ALA A 50 -5.56 21.57 -3.18
C ALA A 50 -5.34 21.11 -1.74
N ILE A 51 -5.09 19.82 -1.54
CA ILE A 51 -4.74 19.23 -0.23
C ILE A 51 -3.25 18.88 -0.24
N GLN A 52 -2.54 19.34 0.79
CA GLN A 52 -1.15 18.94 1.01
C GLN A 52 -1.12 17.48 1.47
N LEU A 53 -0.31 16.66 0.80
CA LEU A 53 -0.14 15.27 1.16
C LEU A 53 0.86 15.16 2.33
N GLU A 54 0.39 14.62 3.45
CA GLU A 54 1.20 14.32 4.62
C GLU A 54 1.08 12.82 4.90
N LEU A 55 2.21 12.11 4.78
CA LEU A 55 2.25 10.68 5.08
C LEU A 55 2.35 10.49 6.60
N PRO A 56 1.42 9.77 7.23
CA PRO A 56 1.53 9.46 8.65
C PRO A 56 2.77 8.58 8.91
N PRO A 57 3.46 8.77 10.05
CA PRO A 57 4.55 7.89 10.44
C PRO A 57 4.03 6.47 10.66
N VAL A 58 4.71 5.46 10.12
CA VAL A 58 4.27 4.06 10.13
C VAL A 58 4.04 3.56 11.57
N GLU A 59 4.85 4.05 12.51
CA GLU A 59 4.77 3.73 13.93
C GLU A 59 3.40 4.13 14.54
N SER A 60 2.81 5.24 14.07
CA SER A 60 1.48 5.67 14.52
C SER A 60 0.38 4.73 14.04
N ILE A 61 0.55 4.12 12.87
CA ILE A 61 -0.43 3.19 12.29
C ILE A 61 -0.39 1.85 13.02
N LEU A 62 0.81 1.32 13.29
CA LEU A 62 0.96 0.03 13.97
C LEU A 62 0.35 0.04 15.38
N SER A 63 0.33 1.19 16.06
CA SER A 63 -0.35 1.34 17.35
C SER A 63 -1.88 1.28 17.29
N SER A 64 -2.47 1.41 16.10
CA SER A 64 -3.93 1.41 15.87
C SER A 64 -4.48 0.06 15.41
N VAL A 65 -3.61 -0.88 15.04
CA VAL A 65 -4.02 -2.23 14.62
C VAL A 65 -4.21 -3.09 15.86
N PRO A 66 -5.42 -3.63 16.12
CA PRO A 66 -5.62 -4.56 17.23
C PRO A 66 -4.79 -5.83 17.00
N ALA A 67 -4.13 -6.30 18.08
CA ALA A 67 -3.30 -7.51 18.09
C ALA A 67 -4.10 -8.78 17.83
#